data_AF-A0A9E4EGU8-F1
#
_entry.id   AF-A0A9E4EGU8-F1
#
_cell.length_a   1.000
_cell.length_b   1.000
_cell.length_c   1.000
_cell.angle_alpha   90.00
_cell.angle_beta   90.00
_cell.angle_gamma   90.00
#
_symmetry.space_group_name_H-M   'P 1'
#
loop_
_entity.id
_entity.type
_entity.pdbx_description
1 polymer ?
#
loop_
_entity_poly.entity_id
_entity_poly.type
_entity_poly.pdbx_seq_one_letter_code
_entity_poly.pdbx_strand_id
1 'polypeptide(L)'
;MTAFEPVRRLAVHRVFATGERRLVGELAQNRQGVFFQYDRDYLGSSPSLSPFTLAFDISLQQAPDEPHDGLHGVFADSLPEGWGRLVMDRVYRLQGVLPSELTPMDRLAYIGVRGLGALQFSP
;
A
#
# COMPACT_ATOMS: atom_id res chain seq x y z
N MET A 1 -22.43 4.86 -16.21
CA MET A 1 -21.04 4.98 -15.74
C MET A 1 -21.06 4.58 -14.28
N THR A 2 -20.40 3.47 -13.93
CA THR A 2 -20.27 3.03 -12.55
C THR A 2 -19.40 4.05 -11.81
N ALA A 3 -19.83 4.50 -10.63
CA ALA A 3 -19.02 5.40 -9.81
C ALA A 3 -17.71 4.71 -9.42
N PHE A 4 -16.61 5.47 -9.38
CA PHE A 4 -15.33 4.98 -8.86
C PHE A 4 -15.48 4.64 -7.37
N GLU A 5 -15.05 3.45 -6.96
CA GLU A 5 -15.03 3.04 -5.56
C GLU A 5 -13.59 2.90 -5.08
N PRO A 6 -13.17 3.65 -4.04
CA PRO A 6 -11.85 3.54 -3.47
C PRO A 6 -11.56 2.15 -2.87
N VAL A 7 -10.31 1.71 -3.01
CA VAL A 7 -9.81 0.41 -2.55
C VAL A 7 -9.81 0.35 -1.03
N ARG A 8 -10.68 -0.46 -0.44
CA ARG A 8 -10.80 -0.51 1.03
C ARG A 8 -9.73 -1.35 1.72
N ARG A 9 -9.19 -2.35 1.02
CA ARG A 9 -8.22 -3.31 1.56
C ARG A 9 -7.19 -3.68 0.51
N LEU A 10 -5.98 -3.96 0.96
CA LEU A 10 -4.88 -4.49 0.14
C LEU A 10 -4.11 -5.54 0.95
N ALA A 11 -3.96 -6.73 0.40
CA ALA A 11 -3.01 -7.70 0.91
C ALA A 11 -1.58 -7.30 0.48
N VAL A 12 -0.68 -7.15 1.46
CA VAL A 12 0.71 -6.80 1.22
C VAL A 12 1.55 -8.07 1.22
N HIS A 13 2.29 -8.28 0.14
CA HIS A 13 3.19 -9.42 0.00
C HIS A 13 4.63 -8.97 -0.16
N ARG A 14 5.56 -9.79 0.30
CA ARG A 14 7.00 -9.65 0.06
C ARG A 14 7.47 -10.78 -0.84
N VAL A 15 8.21 -10.44 -1.89
CA VAL A 15 8.85 -11.39 -2.80
C VAL A 15 10.34 -11.47 -2.46
N PHE A 16 10.81 -12.66 -2.14
CA PHE A 16 12.21 -12.92 -1.85
C PHE A 16 13.01 -13.19 -3.14
N ALA A 17 14.34 -13.13 -3.05
CA ALA A 17 15.23 -13.42 -4.18
C ALA A 17 15.05 -14.84 -4.76
N THR A 18 14.49 -15.76 -3.97
CA THR A 18 14.11 -17.12 -4.39
C THR A 18 12.85 -17.15 -5.27
N GLY A 19 12.13 -16.04 -5.39
CA GLY A 19 10.80 -15.97 -6.01
C GLY A 19 9.66 -16.35 -5.04
N GLU A 20 9.98 -16.76 -3.81
CA GLU A 20 8.96 -17.03 -2.79
C GLU A 20 8.18 -15.74 -2.48
N ARG A 21 6.85 -15.82 -2.58
CA ARG A 21 5.92 -14.75 -2.24
C ARG A 21 5.30 -15.06 -0.89
N ARG A 22 5.52 -14.19 0.10
CA ARG A 22 5.00 -14.34 1.46
C ARG A 22 4.03 -13.21 1.79
N LEU A 23 2.88 -13.55 2.36
CA LEU A 23 1.95 -12.56 2.89
C LEU A 23 2.60 -11.88 4.10
N VAL A 24 2.66 -10.55 4.08
CA VAL A 24 3.20 -9.75 5.17
C VAL A 24 2.10 -9.29 6.11
N GLY A 25 0.94 -8.96 5.56
CA GLY A 25 -0.17 -8.39 6.30
C GLY A 25 -1.20 -7.75 5.40
N GLU A 26 -2.09 -6.99 6.00
CA GLU A 26 -3.18 -6.29 5.32
C GLU A 26 -3.10 -4.79 5.59
N LEU A 27 -3.28 -4.00 4.54
CA LEU A 27 -3.62 -2.59 4.62
C LEU A 27 -5.13 -2.42 4.50
N ALA A 28 -5.73 -1.58 5.32
CA ALA A 28 -7.15 -1.24 5.25
C ALA A 28 -7.33 0.27 5.39
N GLN A 29 -8.27 0.86 4.64
CA GLN A 29 -8.61 2.28 4.78
C GLN A 29 -10.08 2.49 5.16
N ASN A 30 -10.32 3.49 6.01
CA ASN A 30 -11.65 3.98 6.35
C ASN A 30 -11.60 5.52 6.52
N ARG A 31 -12.65 6.12 7.09
CA ARG A 31 -12.73 7.59 7.31
C ARG A 31 -11.68 8.14 8.28
N GLN A 32 -11.05 7.31 9.10
CA GLN A 32 -10.03 7.68 10.08
C GLN A 32 -8.61 7.60 9.51
N GLY A 33 -8.41 7.00 8.33
CA GLY A 33 -7.10 6.87 7.69
C GLY A 33 -6.81 5.44 7.24
N VAL A 34 -5.52 5.16 7.01
CA VAL A 34 -5.02 3.84 6.62
C VAL A 34 -4.44 3.12 7.84
N PHE A 35 -4.72 1.83 7.93
CA PHE A 35 -4.25 0.95 8.98
C PHE A 35 -3.48 -0.21 8.37
N PHE A 36 -2.50 -0.70 9.10
CA PHE A 36 -1.76 -1.90 8.76
C PHE A 36 -1.82 -2.91 9.91
N GLN A 37 -1.92 -4.19 9.57
CA GLN A 37 -1.76 -5.29 10.52
C GLN A 37 -0.88 -6.36 9.90
N TYR A 38 0.15 -6.81 10.64
CA TYR A 38 0.97 -7.95 10.22
C TYR A 38 0.17 -9.25 10.23
N ASP A 39 0.50 -10.12 9.28
CA ASP A 39 0.07 -11.51 9.30
C ASP A 39 0.83 -12.31 10.37
N ARG A 40 0.12 -13.20 11.07
CA ARG A 40 0.68 -13.98 12.17
C ARG A 40 1.82 -14.89 11.72
N ASP A 41 1.72 -15.48 10.53
CA ASP A 41 2.74 -16.39 10.01
C ASP A 41 4.00 -15.62 9.57
N TYR A 42 3.84 -14.37 9.12
CA TYR A 42 4.98 -13.50 8.81
C TYR A 42 5.82 -13.19 10.06
N LEU A 43 5.17 -12.90 11.19
CA LEU A 43 5.85 -12.58 12.45
C LEU A 43 6.76 -13.70 12.96
N GLY A 44 6.37 -14.97 12.73
CA GLY A 44 7.15 -16.13 13.15
C GLY A 44 8.27 -16.55 12.18
N SER A 45 8.25 -16.03 10.95
CA SER A 45 9.04 -16.61 9.85
C SER A 45 9.91 -15.60 9.09
N SER A 46 9.71 -14.30 9.29
CA SER A 46 10.37 -13.23 8.52
C SER A 46 10.72 -12.03 9.40
N PRO A 47 11.69 -11.20 8.99
CA PRO A 47 12.03 -9.98 9.72
C PRO A 47 10.99 -8.86 9.48
N SER A 48 10.90 -7.94 10.44
CA SER A 48 10.10 -6.70 10.33
C SER A 48 10.42 -5.92 9.05
N LEU A 49 9.39 -5.31 8.44
CA LEU A 49 9.56 -4.44 7.29
C LEU A 49 10.18 -3.08 7.68
N SER A 50 9.78 -2.53 8.82
CA SER A 50 10.27 -1.25 9.34
C SER A 50 10.35 -1.31 10.87
N PRO A 51 11.50 -1.69 11.45
CA PRO A 51 11.64 -1.87 12.90
C PRO A 51 11.40 -0.60 13.72
N PHE A 52 11.51 0.58 13.10
CA PHE A 52 11.40 1.87 13.80
C PHE A 52 10.00 2.49 13.71
N THR A 53 9.26 2.21 12.64
CA THR A 53 7.96 2.86 12.39
C THR A 53 6.78 1.88 12.44
N LEU A 54 7.05 0.57 12.46
CA LEU A 54 6.03 -0.47 12.57
C LEU A 54 6.34 -1.38 13.75
N ALA A 55 5.40 -1.47 14.69
CA ALA A 55 5.43 -2.46 15.76
C ALA A 55 5.34 -3.87 15.13
N PHE A 56 6.28 -4.74 15.49
CA PHE A 56 6.39 -6.08 14.91
C PHE A 56 5.51 -7.08 15.69
N ASP A 57 4.20 -6.84 15.66
CA ASP A 57 3.17 -7.66 16.30
C ASP A 57 1.85 -7.63 15.50
N ILE A 58 0.81 -8.29 16.02
CA ILE A 58 -0.53 -8.37 15.37
C ILE A 58 -1.45 -7.18 15.69
N SER A 59 -0.96 -6.13 16.36
CA SER A 59 -1.77 -4.96 16.64
C SER A 59 -2.15 -4.22 15.35
N LEU A 60 -3.33 -3.62 15.35
CA LEU A 60 -3.76 -2.75 14.26
C LEU A 60 -3.07 -1.40 14.41
N GLN A 61 -2.32 -0.98 13.40
CA GLN A 61 -1.46 0.20 13.46
C GLN A 61 -1.93 1.26 12.45
N GLN A 62 -2.44 2.37 12.97
CA GLN A 62 -2.83 3.52 12.16
C GLN A 62 -1.58 4.21 11.59
N ALA A 63 -1.62 4.55 10.31
CA ALA A 63 -0.60 5.36 9.67
C ALA A 63 -0.67 6.82 10.14
N PRO A 64 0.48 7.51 10.27
CA PRO A 64 0.48 8.94 10.55
C PRO A 64 -0.01 9.73 9.33
N ASP A 65 -0.68 10.86 9.57
CA ASP A 65 -1.20 11.72 8.49
C ASP A 65 -0.07 12.30 7.61
N GLU A 66 1.05 12.67 8.24
CA GLU A 66 2.25 13.19 7.58
C GLU A 66 3.46 12.29 7.86
N PRO A 67 4.47 12.26 6.96
CA PRO A 67 4.60 13.04 5.73
C PRO A 67 4.05 12.35 4.47
N HIS A 68 3.46 11.16 4.59
CA HIS A 68 3.18 10.28 3.44
C HIS A 68 1.70 10.18 3.07
N ASP A 69 0.97 11.30 3.13
CA ASP A 69 -0.47 11.36 2.80
C ASP A 69 -1.33 10.31 3.55
N GLY A 70 -1.03 10.02 4.82
CA GLY A 70 -1.76 9.02 5.60
C GLY A 70 -1.36 7.56 5.34
N LEU A 71 -0.17 7.29 4.79
CA LEU A 71 0.43 5.95 4.69
C LEU A 71 1.61 5.75 5.63
N HIS A 72 1.86 4.49 6.00
CA HIS A 72 3.15 4.12 6.58
C HIS A 72 4.26 4.29 5.53
N GLY A 73 5.37 4.92 5.90
CA GLY A 73 6.46 5.27 4.98
C GLY A 73 6.97 4.08 4.15
N VAL A 74 7.09 2.90 4.76
CA VAL A 74 7.55 1.68 4.06
C VAL A 74 6.66 1.27 2.89
N PHE A 75 5.35 1.58 2.92
CA PHE A 75 4.46 1.34 1.78
C PHE A 75 4.44 2.53 0.83
N ALA A 76 4.56 3.75 1.36
CA ALA A 76 4.63 4.97 0.57
C ALA A 76 5.84 4.98 -0.39
N ASP A 77 6.97 4.38 -0.01
CA ASP A 77 8.16 4.22 -0.86
C ASP A 77 7.89 3.46 -2.18
N SER A 78 6.77 2.74 -2.27
CA SER A 78 6.35 2.07 -3.51
C SER A 78 5.64 3.02 -4.48
N LEU A 79 5.16 4.17 -4.02
CA LEU A 79 4.42 5.13 -4.83
C LEU A 79 5.35 5.89 -5.78
N PRO A 80 4.90 6.18 -7.01
CA PRO A 80 5.67 7.02 -7.91
C PRO A 80 5.68 8.47 -7.42
N GLU A 81 6.85 9.10 -7.43
CA GLU A 81 7.03 10.51 -7.11
C GLU A 81 7.22 11.38 -8.38
N GLY A 82 7.06 12.69 -8.21
CA GLY A 82 7.29 13.70 -9.25
C GLY A 82 6.56 13.39 -10.57
N TRP A 83 7.33 13.13 -11.63
CA TRP A 83 6.78 12.83 -12.95
C TRP A 83 5.95 11.54 -13.00
N GLY A 84 6.32 10.51 -12.24
CA GLY A 84 5.58 9.25 -12.23
C GLY A 84 4.16 9.43 -11.70
N ARG A 85 3.98 10.29 -10.68
CA ARG A 85 2.67 10.67 -10.14
C ARG A 85 1.79 11.31 -11.22
N LEU A 86 2.34 12.23 -12.01
CA LEU A 86 1.61 12.92 -13.09
C LEU A 86 1.17 11.95 -14.20
N VAL A 87 2.02 10.98 -14.56
CA VAL A 87 1.69 9.96 -15.56
C VAL A 87 0.56 9.05 -15.05
N MET A 88 0.65 8.63 -13.79
CA MET A 88 -0.40 7.84 -13.15
C MET A 88 -1.74 8.58 -13.11
N ASP A 89 -1.74 9.85 -12.70
CA ASP A 89 -2.95 10.69 -12.68
C ASP A 89 -3.57 10.82 -14.08
N ARG A 90 -2.75 10.86 -15.13
CA ARG A 90 -3.24 10.88 -16.51
C ARG A 90 -3.97 9.58 -16.88
N VAL A 91 -3.46 8.43 -16.44
CA VAL A 91 -4.11 7.13 -16.70
C VAL A 91 -5.49 7.08 -16.07
N TYR A 92 -5.64 7.52 -14.81
CA TYR A 92 -6.95 7.58 -14.15
C TYR A 92 -7.91 8.56 -14.82
N ARG A 93 -7.43 9.74 -15.24
CA ARG A 93 -8.26 10.69 -15.98
C ARG A 93 -8.78 10.11 -17.30
N LEU A 94 -7.98 9.31 -18.00
CA LEU A 94 -8.43 8.61 -19.22
C LEU A 94 -9.55 7.60 -18.93
N GLN A 95 -9.66 7.13 -17.68
CA GLN A 95 -10.74 6.26 -17.21
C GLN A 95 -11.90 7.05 -16.58
N GLY A 96 -11.88 8.39 -16.65
CA GLY A 96 -12.92 9.25 -16.09
C GLY A 96 -12.83 9.46 -14.58
N VAL A 97 -11.71 9.11 -13.93
CA VAL A 97 -11.49 9.30 -12.49
C VAL A 97 -10.61 10.53 -12.27
N LEU A 98 -11.07 11.47 -11.44
CA LEU A 98 -10.31 12.67 -11.11
C LEU A 98 -9.23 12.35 -10.07
N PRO A 99 -8.03 12.97 -10.15
CA PRO A 99 -6.97 12.72 -9.17
C PRO A 99 -7.35 13.03 -7.72
N SER A 100 -8.32 13.92 -7.50
CA SER A 100 -8.87 14.26 -6.18
C SER A 100 -9.72 13.14 -5.56
N GLU A 101 -10.16 12.18 -6.37
CA GLU A 101 -10.92 11.01 -5.91
C GLU A 101 -9.99 9.85 -5.52
N LEU A 102 -8.71 9.91 -5.90
CA LEU A 102 -7.73 8.85 -5.65
C LEU A 102 -7.14 8.96 -4.26
N THR A 103 -7.18 7.86 -3.51
CA THR A 103 -6.43 7.70 -2.28
C THR A 103 -5.06 7.08 -2.55
N PRO A 104 -4.10 7.17 -1.60
CA PRO A 104 -2.83 6.46 -1.72
C PRO A 104 -2.99 4.94 -1.86
N MET A 105 -4.04 4.36 -1.25
CA MET A 105 -4.37 2.93 -1.41
C MET A 105 -4.74 2.58 -2.85
N ASP A 106 -5.52 3.42 -3.53
CA ASP A 106 -5.85 3.21 -4.95
C ASP A 106 -4.58 3.15 -5.80
N ARG A 107 -3.59 3.97 -5.43
CA ARG A 107 -2.31 4.03 -6.14
C ARG A 107 -1.47 2.79 -5.92
N LEU A 108 -1.40 2.31 -4.67
CA LEU A 108 -0.76 1.02 -4.36
C LEU A 108 -1.44 -0.13 -5.11
N ALA A 109 -2.77 -0.13 -5.19
CA ALA A 109 -3.53 -1.14 -5.94
C ALA A 109 -3.17 -1.14 -7.43
N TYR A 110 -3.02 0.04 -8.04
CA TYR A 110 -2.61 0.17 -9.44
C TYR A 110 -1.18 -0.32 -9.70
N ILE A 111 -0.25 -0.02 -8.78
CA ILE A 111 1.11 -0.55 -8.85
C ILE A 111 1.07 -2.07 -8.82
N GLY A 112 0.33 -2.62 -7.85
CA GLY A 112 0.09 -4.04 -7.70
C GLY A 112 1.40 -4.83 -7.56
N VAL A 113 1.68 -5.68 -8.55
CA VAL A 113 2.90 -6.51 -8.63
C VAL A 113 4.04 -5.90 -9.43
N ARG A 114 3.82 -4.72 -10.04
CA ARG A 114 4.77 -4.04 -10.95
C ARG A 114 5.62 -2.99 -10.24
N GLY A 115 5.50 -2.90 -8.92
CA GLY A 115 6.25 -1.94 -8.10
C GLY A 115 7.74 -2.23 -8.08
N LEU A 116 8.52 -1.20 -7.74
CA LEU A 116 9.93 -1.37 -7.44
C LEU A 116 10.11 -2.10 -6.11
N GLY A 117 11.20 -2.86 -5.98
CA GLY A 117 11.54 -3.58 -4.77
C GLY A 117 10.79 -4.90 -4.60
N ALA A 118 10.62 -5.31 -3.35
CA ALA A 118 10.10 -6.63 -2.99
C ALA A 118 8.62 -6.63 -2.61
N LEU A 119 8.00 -5.45 -2.47
CA LEU A 119 6.62 -5.33 -2.00
C LEU A 119 5.63 -5.40 -3.16
N GLN A 120 4.53 -6.11 -2.94
CA GLN A 120 3.42 -6.22 -3.87
C GLN A 120 2.11 -6.00 -3.15
N PHE A 121 1.16 -5.38 -3.83
CA PHE A 121 -0.15 -5.03 -3.30
C PHE A 121 -1.24 -5.73 -4.11
N SER A 122 -2.26 -6.29 -3.45
CA SER A 122 -3.35 -6.98 -4.13
C SER A 122 -4.69 -6.59 -3.51
N PRO A 123 -5.65 -6.07 -4.29
CA PRO A 123 -7.00 -5.71 -3.80
C PRO A 123 -7.87 -6.94 -3.51
#